data_AF-A0A915LBQ6-F1
#
_entry.id   AF-A0A915LBQ6-F1
#
_cell.length_a   1.000
_cell.length_b   1.000
_cell.length_c   1.000
_cell.angle_alpha   90.00
_cell.angle_beta   90.00
_cell.angle_gamma   90.00
#
_symmetry.space_group_name_H-M   'P 1'
#
loop_
_entity.id
_entity.type
_entity.pdbx_description
1 polymer ?
#
loop_
_entity_poly.entity_id
_entity_poly.type
_entity_poly.pdbx_seq_one_letter_code
_entity_poly.pdbx_strand_id
1 'polypeptide(L)'
;MKCVGYNHPNLVQPLVVELLGYHEFFDLPEPSIDDSFCETAILSFYNIAKLLLVLNAAANRPTIKSLLLPYTWRHYEYLRNSNPHLTPSLETYTVESDNNKSDQLIESLSLHTAKTISLAMQAIGVAKCELLKLTLKNLKRLCTFSQENKSKWTFLRLYCSTLLQFHQILTSYKDTLPSNVTNDDHLFVQKLRELLLDSFKLDILWNVGDKMAKFVYALRLRISVEFLKLNSIKYEILYDKTLSAMKKKCNEIVDFGENFNPGDPISIKDWADDFLSSTPKFNDVTKERTAIVIEPDRNNERILRFHADLIACIPFTCILRNFEESELENLRIRVTYPSRRTTLQRISASNCVKRISDDTHRLRGEAFIADNVWTDVSSVDIGLVYSLPNDYCNIWKNNSHYIDLTETVSCKVYPKARC
;
A
#
# COMPACT_ATOMS: atom_id res chain seq x y z
N MET A 1 -14.77 -23.45 -8.69
CA MET A 1 -16.25 -23.59 -8.69
C MET A 1 -16.95 -22.59 -9.60
N LYS A 2 -16.71 -21.27 -9.48
CA LYS A 2 -17.33 -20.24 -10.34
C LYS A 2 -17.29 -20.57 -11.85
N CYS A 3 -16.09 -20.70 -12.42
CA CYS A 3 -15.93 -20.98 -13.86
C CYS A 3 -16.51 -22.35 -14.26
N VAL A 4 -16.38 -23.35 -13.39
CA VAL A 4 -16.88 -24.71 -13.65
C VAL A 4 -18.41 -24.71 -13.74
N GLY A 5 -19.09 -24.06 -12.81
CA GLY A 5 -20.56 -23.96 -12.79
C GLY A 5 -21.08 -23.15 -13.97
N TYR A 6 -20.43 -22.02 -14.27
CA TYR A 6 -20.82 -21.16 -15.38
C TYR A 6 -20.66 -21.83 -16.75
N ASN A 7 -19.55 -22.55 -16.97
CA ASN A 7 -19.24 -23.16 -18.27
C ASN A 7 -19.93 -24.52 -18.48
N HIS A 8 -20.26 -25.25 -17.41
CA HIS A 8 -20.84 -26.58 -17.50
C HIS A 8 -22.17 -26.76 -16.73
N PRO A 9 -23.18 -25.89 -16.94
CA PRO A 9 -24.45 -25.97 -16.22
C PRO A 9 -25.22 -27.27 -16.51
N ASN A 10 -24.96 -27.89 -17.66
CA ASN A 10 -25.59 -29.15 -18.06
C ASN A 10 -25.16 -30.34 -17.21
N LEU A 11 -23.91 -30.36 -16.76
CA LEU A 11 -23.37 -31.41 -15.90
C LEU A 11 -23.76 -31.20 -14.44
N VAL A 12 -23.95 -29.95 -14.04
CA VAL A 12 -24.33 -29.59 -12.66
C VAL A 12 -25.81 -29.88 -12.40
N GLN A 13 -26.70 -29.65 -13.37
CA GLN A 13 -28.15 -29.83 -13.19
C GLN A 13 -28.57 -31.18 -12.56
N PRO A 14 -28.13 -32.36 -13.04
CA PRO A 14 -28.55 -33.63 -12.46
C PRO A 14 -27.99 -33.84 -11.04
N LEU A 15 -26.94 -33.13 -10.66
CA LEU A 15 -26.25 -33.27 -9.37
C LEU A 15 -26.76 -32.27 -8.32
N VAL A 16 -27.67 -31.35 -8.66
CA VAL A 16 -28.11 -30.27 -7.75
C VAL A 16 -28.65 -30.83 -6.43
N VAL A 17 -29.48 -31.88 -6.50
CA VAL A 17 -30.09 -32.55 -5.34
C VAL A 17 -29.02 -33.17 -4.44
N GLU A 18 -28.05 -33.88 -5.03
CA GLU A 18 -26.95 -34.53 -4.29
C GLU A 18 -25.97 -33.51 -3.70
N LEU A 19 -25.63 -32.47 -4.47
CA LEU A 19 -24.69 -31.43 -4.05
C LEU A 19 -25.25 -30.62 -2.88
N LEU A 20 -26.52 -30.23 -2.96
CA LEU A 20 -27.17 -29.44 -1.91
C LEU A 20 -27.75 -30.30 -0.78
N GLY A 21 -27.64 -31.63 -0.88
CA GLY A 21 -28.13 -32.56 0.13
C GLY A 21 -29.65 -32.50 0.29
N TYR A 22 -30.38 -32.25 -0.81
CA TYR A 22 -31.84 -32.24 -0.79
C TYR A 22 -32.35 -33.69 -0.70
N HIS A 23 -33.33 -33.93 0.18
CA HIS A 23 -34.02 -35.21 0.27
C HIS A 23 -35.45 -35.06 -0.23
N GLU A 24 -35.94 -35.99 -1.05
CA GLU A 24 -37.26 -35.91 -1.72
C GLU A 24 -38.45 -35.83 -0.75
N PHE A 25 -38.27 -36.28 0.50
CA PHE A 25 -39.34 -36.39 1.49
C PHE A 25 -39.05 -35.76 2.86
N PHE A 26 -37.81 -35.37 3.14
CA PHE A 26 -37.42 -34.92 4.48
C PHE A 26 -36.71 -33.57 4.39
N ASP A 27 -37.19 -32.62 5.17
CA ASP A 27 -36.48 -31.37 5.39
C ASP A 27 -35.31 -31.64 6.34
N LEU A 28 -34.12 -31.80 5.75
CA LEU A 28 -32.87 -31.93 6.51
C LEU A 28 -32.51 -30.58 7.16
N PRO A 29 -31.80 -30.60 8.31
CA PRO A 29 -31.37 -29.38 8.97
C PRO A 29 -30.51 -28.53 8.02
N GLU A 30 -30.81 -27.24 7.97
CA GLU A 30 -30.09 -26.26 7.14
C GLU A 30 -28.59 -26.26 7.49
N PRO A 31 -27.69 -26.44 6.52
CA PRO A 31 -26.26 -26.43 6.80
C PRO A 31 -25.81 -25.02 7.19
N SER A 32 -25.07 -24.90 8.29
CA SER A 32 -24.49 -23.64 8.75
C SER A 32 -23.48 -23.10 7.73
N ILE A 33 -23.53 -21.79 7.45
CA ILE A 33 -22.54 -21.12 6.58
C ILE A 33 -21.29 -20.70 7.38
N ASP A 34 -21.42 -20.39 8.68
CA ASP A 34 -20.45 -19.56 9.41
C ASP A 34 -19.63 -20.26 10.51
N ASP A 35 -19.57 -21.60 10.59
CA ASP A 35 -18.81 -22.29 11.65
C ASP A 35 -17.29 -22.18 11.46
N SER A 36 -16.75 -21.03 11.83
CA SER A 36 -15.34 -20.63 11.66
C SER A 36 -14.43 -21.11 12.81
N PHE A 37 -14.94 -21.93 13.75
CA PHE A 37 -14.28 -22.14 15.05
C PHE A 37 -13.97 -23.59 15.45
N CYS A 38 -14.11 -24.60 14.57
CA CYS A 38 -13.69 -25.96 14.89
C CYS A 38 -13.41 -26.79 13.61
N GLU A 39 -12.99 -28.06 13.78
CA GLU A 39 -12.67 -29.05 12.70
C GLU A 39 -13.74 -29.17 11.59
N THR A 40 -14.93 -28.60 11.79
CA THR A 40 -16.03 -28.40 10.83
C THR A 40 -15.80 -27.28 9.80
N ALA A 41 -14.76 -26.45 9.90
CA ALA A 41 -14.51 -25.34 8.96
C ALA A 41 -14.31 -25.83 7.51
N ILE A 42 -13.71 -27.00 7.31
CA ILE A 42 -13.55 -27.62 5.98
C ILE A 42 -14.92 -27.91 5.36
N LEU A 43 -15.90 -28.34 6.16
CA LEU A 43 -17.26 -28.62 5.72
C LEU A 43 -18.01 -27.32 5.35
N SER A 44 -17.82 -26.23 6.10
CA SER A 44 -18.35 -24.90 5.74
C SER A 44 -17.79 -24.41 4.40
N PHE A 45 -16.46 -24.43 4.20
CA PHE A 45 -15.86 -24.05 2.92
C PHE A 45 -16.33 -24.92 1.76
N TYR A 46 -16.49 -26.22 2.01
CA TYR A 46 -17.00 -27.16 1.02
C TYR A 46 -18.47 -26.88 0.65
N ASN A 47 -19.32 -26.57 1.62
CA ASN A 47 -20.72 -26.20 1.39
C ASN A 47 -20.85 -24.89 0.62
N ILE A 48 -20.06 -23.87 0.97
CA ILE A 48 -19.99 -22.60 0.21
C ILE A 48 -19.51 -22.87 -1.22
N ALA A 49 -18.52 -23.75 -1.41
CA ALA A 49 -18.01 -24.09 -2.74
C ALA A 49 -19.06 -24.80 -3.61
N LYS A 50 -19.83 -25.75 -3.05
CA LYS A 50 -20.96 -26.39 -3.74
C LYS A 50 -22.05 -25.39 -4.08
N LEU A 51 -22.42 -24.53 -3.13
CA LEU A 51 -23.44 -23.52 -3.35
C LEU A 51 -23.01 -22.54 -4.44
N LEU A 52 -21.76 -22.07 -4.44
CA LEU A 52 -21.20 -21.23 -5.51
C LEU A 52 -21.22 -21.96 -6.86
N LEU A 53 -20.94 -23.26 -6.91
CA LEU A 53 -21.01 -24.04 -8.14
C LEU A 53 -22.44 -24.05 -8.72
N VAL A 54 -23.44 -24.37 -7.88
CA VAL A 54 -24.84 -24.45 -8.30
C VAL A 54 -25.39 -23.08 -8.67
N LEU A 55 -25.12 -22.03 -7.90
CA LEU A 55 -25.57 -20.66 -8.20
C LEU A 55 -25.00 -20.16 -9.52
N ASN A 56 -23.71 -20.38 -9.80
CA ASN A 56 -23.10 -20.02 -11.09
C ASN A 56 -23.66 -20.81 -12.27
N ALA A 57 -24.05 -22.08 -12.07
CA ALA A 57 -24.77 -22.85 -13.09
C ALA A 57 -26.20 -22.33 -13.31
N ALA A 58 -26.88 -21.90 -12.24
CA ALA A 58 -28.23 -21.35 -12.28
C ALA A 58 -28.32 -20.02 -13.04
N ALA A 59 -27.22 -19.28 -13.20
CA ALA A 59 -27.17 -18.07 -14.01
C ALA A 59 -27.55 -18.31 -15.46
N ASN A 60 -27.04 -19.40 -16.05
CA ASN A 60 -27.24 -19.74 -17.45
C ASN A 60 -28.43 -20.69 -17.66
N ARG A 61 -29.01 -21.26 -16.59
CA ARG A 61 -30.06 -22.26 -16.71
C ARG A 61 -31.23 -22.03 -15.72
N PRO A 62 -32.42 -21.64 -16.21
CA PRO A 62 -33.57 -21.33 -15.35
C PRO A 62 -34.13 -22.56 -14.63
N THR A 63 -33.96 -23.76 -15.19
CA THR A 63 -34.37 -25.03 -14.56
C THR A 63 -33.62 -25.34 -13.26
N ILE A 64 -32.39 -24.84 -13.11
CA ILE A 64 -31.66 -24.99 -11.83
C ILE A 64 -32.24 -24.01 -10.80
N LYS A 65 -32.63 -22.79 -11.21
CA LYS A 65 -33.26 -21.81 -10.31
C LYS A 65 -34.55 -22.36 -9.69
N SER A 66 -35.35 -23.09 -10.46
CA SER A 66 -36.59 -23.70 -9.97
C SER A 66 -36.39 -24.86 -8.99
N LEU A 67 -35.18 -25.44 -8.95
CA LEU A 67 -34.85 -26.54 -8.03
C LEU A 67 -34.35 -26.02 -6.67
N LEU A 68 -34.08 -24.73 -6.52
CA LEU A 68 -33.51 -24.16 -5.30
C LEU A 68 -34.58 -24.02 -4.21
N LEU A 69 -34.28 -24.55 -3.01
CA LEU A 69 -35.13 -24.40 -1.83
C LEU A 69 -35.07 -22.97 -1.25
N PRO A 70 -36.08 -22.52 -0.47
CA PRO A 70 -36.15 -21.16 0.07
C PRO A 70 -34.93 -20.75 0.90
N TYR A 71 -34.34 -21.65 1.69
CA TYR A 71 -33.14 -21.36 2.46
C TYR A 71 -31.90 -21.13 1.57
N THR A 72 -31.86 -21.78 0.41
CA THR A 72 -30.77 -21.60 -0.57
C THR A 72 -30.79 -20.20 -1.18
N TRP A 73 -31.97 -19.57 -1.27
CA TRP A 73 -32.11 -18.17 -1.66
C TRP A 73 -31.60 -17.21 -0.58
N ARG A 74 -31.84 -17.48 0.70
CA ARG A 74 -31.26 -16.69 1.81
C ARG A 74 -29.73 -16.76 1.81
N HIS A 75 -29.19 -17.96 1.61
CA HIS A 75 -27.76 -18.16 1.46
C HIS A 75 -27.19 -17.45 0.22
N TYR A 76 -27.93 -17.44 -0.89
CA TYR A 76 -27.59 -16.65 -2.08
C TYR A 76 -27.54 -15.15 -1.77
N GLU A 77 -28.53 -14.60 -1.09
CA GLU A 77 -28.55 -13.18 -0.72
C GLU A 77 -27.36 -12.81 0.16
N TYR A 78 -27.07 -13.62 1.18
CA TYR A 78 -25.90 -13.43 2.03
C TYR A 78 -24.59 -13.48 1.21
N LEU A 79 -24.41 -14.50 0.36
CA LEU A 79 -23.20 -14.63 -0.47
C LEU A 79 -23.10 -13.57 -1.57
N ARG A 80 -24.24 -13.05 -2.05
CA ARG A 80 -24.30 -11.96 -3.03
C ARG A 80 -23.87 -10.65 -2.40
N ASN A 81 -24.29 -10.39 -1.17
CA ASN A 81 -23.90 -9.21 -0.42
C ASN A 81 -22.43 -9.29 0.03
N SER A 82 -21.99 -10.46 0.51
CA SER A 82 -20.62 -10.65 1.01
C SER A 82 -19.58 -10.81 -0.11
N ASN A 83 -19.91 -11.49 -1.22
CA ASN A 83 -18.98 -11.78 -2.33
C ASN A 83 -19.62 -11.62 -3.73
N PRO A 84 -19.99 -10.39 -4.15
CA PRO A 84 -20.67 -10.15 -5.44
C PRO A 84 -19.90 -10.62 -6.68
N HIS A 85 -18.56 -10.72 -6.57
CA HIS A 85 -17.69 -11.13 -7.66
C HIS A 85 -17.65 -12.66 -7.88
N LEU A 86 -18.10 -13.47 -6.92
CA LEU A 86 -18.13 -14.93 -7.02
C LEU A 86 -19.52 -15.49 -7.29
N THR A 87 -20.56 -14.78 -6.86
CA THR A 87 -21.97 -15.12 -7.10
C THR A 87 -22.49 -14.38 -8.33
N PRO A 88 -23.26 -15.01 -9.22
CA PRO A 88 -23.88 -14.33 -10.36
C PRO A 88 -25.11 -13.53 -9.94
N SER A 89 -25.61 -12.64 -10.79
CA SER A 89 -26.92 -12.00 -10.60
C SER A 89 -28.01 -12.93 -11.13
N LEU A 90 -28.80 -13.54 -10.25
CA LEU A 90 -29.99 -14.30 -10.64
C LEU A 90 -31.17 -13.32 -10.69
N GLU A 91 -31.81 -13.22 -11.87
CA GLU A 91 -32.99 -12.37 -12.14
C GLU A 91 -34.25 -12.76 -11.34
N THR A 92 -34.20 -12.58 -10.02
CA THR A 92 -35.37 -12.65 -9.13
C THR A 92 -35.43 -11.48 -8.13
N TYR A 93 -34.39 -10.64 -8.06
CA TYR A 93 -34.38 -9.42 -7.27
C TYR A 93 -33.72 -8.27 -8.04
N THR A 94 -34.55 -7.38 -8.58
CA THR A 94 -34.13 -6.06 -9.06
C THR A 94 -33.84 -5.18 -7.85
N VAL A 95 -32.61 -5.23 -7.33
CA VAL A 95 -32.07 -4.09 -6.55
C VAL A 95 -31.59 -3.06 -7.58
N GLU A 96 -32.56 -2.49 -8.29
CA GLU A 96 -32.36 -1.25 -9.02
C GLU A 96 -32.57 -0.12 -8.01
N SER A 97 -31.65 0.86 -7.96
CA SER A 97 -31.82 2.24 -7.47
C SER A 97 -31.10 2.76 -6.20
N ASP A 98 -30.13 2.05 -5.60
CA ASP A 98 -29.23 2.67 -4.59
C ASP A 98 -27.78 2.89 -5.06
N ASN A 99 -27.20 1.98 -5.85
CA ASN A 99 -25.81 2.15 -6.35
C ASN A 99 -25.63 3.40 -7.24
N ASN A 100 -26.64 3.76 -8.04
CA ASN A 100 -26.54 4.92 -8.94
C ASN A 100 -26.43 6.26 -8.18
N LYS A 101 -27.00 6.38 -6.97
CA LYS A 101 -26.93 7.62 -6.18
C LYS A 101 -25.58 7.75 -5.49
N SER A 102 -25.03 6.66 -4.95
CA SER A 102 -23.69 6.68 -4.34
C SER A 102 -22.62 7.02 -5.37
N ASP A 103 -22.73 6.49 -6.59
CA ASP A 103 -21.74 6.72 -7.64
C ASP A 103 -21.74 8.17 -8.12
N GLN A 104 -22.92 8.79 -8.28
CA GLN A 104 -23.06 10.23 -8.60
C GLN A 104 -22.50 11.14 -7.49
N LEU A 105 -22.70 10.78 -6.21
CA LEU A 105 -22.14 11.52 -5.09
C LEU A 105 -20.61 11.41 -5.03
N ILE A 106 -20.06 10.23 -5.33
CA ILE A 106 -18.60 10.03 -5.41
C ILE A 106 -18.01 10.86 -6.55
N GLU A 107 -18.66 10.85 -7.72
CA GLU A 107 -18.21 11.60 -8.89
C GLU A 107 -18.24 13.12 -8.63
N SER A 108 -19.33 13.65 -8.07
CA SER A 108 -19.44 15.07 -7.72
C SER A 108 -18.39 15.50 -6.68
N LEU A 109 -18.15 14.68 -5.65
CA LEU A 109 -17.11 14.93 -4.65
C LEU A 109 -15.70 14.87 -5.26
N SER A 110 -15.46 13.95 -6.19
CA SER A 110 -14.19 13.82 -6.93
C SER A 110 -13.91 15.06 -7.80
N LEU A 111 -14.94 15.59 -8.46
CA LEU A 111 -14.84 16.80 -9.27
C LEU A 111 -14.59 18.03 -8.39
N HIS A 112 -15.33 18.13 -7.27
CA HIS A 112 -15.14 19.22 -6.31
C HIS A 112 -13.74 19.19 -5.70
N THR A 113 -13.22 18.01 -5.35
CA THR A 113 -11.85 17.87 -4.83
C THR A 113 -10.80 18.26 -5.85
N ALA A 114 -10.92 17.83 -7.10
CA ALA A 114 -10.00 18.24 -8.17
C ALA A 114 -9.97 19.77 -8.35
N LYS A 115 -11.14 20.42 -8.36
CA LYS A 115 -11.26 21.89 -8.42
C LYS A 115 -10.64 22.58 -7.20
N THR A 116 -10.86 22.04 -6.01
CA THR A 116 -10.29 22.59 -4.78
C THR A 116 -8.76 22.46 -4.80
N ILE A 117 -8.22 21.37 -5.32
CA ILE A 117 -6.77 21.18 -5.47
C ILE A 117 -6.20 22.18 -6.48
N SER A 118 -6.83 22.39 -7.63
CA SER A 118 -6.35 23.38 -8.60
C SER A 118 -6.31 24.80 -8.01
N LEU A 119 -7.34 25.18 -7.25
CA LEU A 119 -7.38 26.45 -6.53
C LEU A 119 -6.30 26.52 -5.45
N ALA A 120 -6.07 25.42 -4.72
CA ALA A 120 -5.03 25.35 -3.70
C ALA A 120 -3.62 25.51 -4.28
N MET A 121 -3.35 25.02 -5.49
CA MET A 121 -2.02 25.17 -6.12
C MET A 121 -1.74 26.62 -6.51
N GLN A 122 -2.76 27.35 -6.95
CA GLN A 122 -2.66 28.77 -7.33
C GLN A 122 -2.70 29.72 -6.12
N ALA A 123 -3.27 29.29 -4.99
CA ALA A 123 -3.34 30.09 -3.79
C ALA A 123 -1.96 30.27 -3.12
N ILE A 124 -1.81 31.34 -2.34
CA ILE A 124 -0.57 31.69 -1.64
C ILE A 124 -0.85 31.82 -0.13
N GLY A 125 0.14 31.46 0.69
CA GLY A 125 0.10 31.69 2.14
C GLY A 125 -1.00 30.90 2.87
N VAL A 126 -1.73 31.58 3.75
CA VAL A 126 -2.74 30.95 4.63
C VAL A 126 -3.89 30.34 3.83
N ALA A 127 -4.31 30.98 2.73
CA ALA A 127 -5.36 30.47 1.86
C ALA A 127 -5.00 29.10 1.26
N LYS A 128 -3.73 28.91 0.87
CA LYS A 128 -3.22 27.62 0.39
C LYS A 128 -3.34 26.54 1.46
N CYS A 129 -2.95 26.85 2.69
CA CYS A 129 -3.03 25.92 3.81
C CYS A 129 -4.48 25.51 4.14
N GLU A 130 -5.42 26.45 4.16
CA GLU A 130 -6.84 26.14 4.43
C GLU A 130 -7.48 25.32 3.33
N LEU A 131 -7.22 25.67 2.06
CA LEU A 131 -7.69 24.88 0.93
C LEU A 131 -7.10 23.46 0.96
N LEU A 132 -5.80 23.30 1.28
CA LEU A 132 -5.18 21.98 1.43
C LEU A 132 -5.80 21.18 2.59
N LYS A 133 -6.09 21.78 3.74
CA LYS A 133 -6.81 21.09 4.83
C LYS A 133 -8.19 20.60 4.41
N LEU A 134 -8.94 21.41 3.65
CA LEU A 134 -10.24 21.02 3.08
C LEU A 134 -10.10 19.86 2.09
N THR A 135 -9.09 19.92 1.20
CA THR A 135 -8.82 18.80 0.27
C THR A 135 -8.50 17.52 1.01
N LEU A 136 -7.69 17.56 2.07
CA LEU A 136 -7.35 16.39 2.86
C LEU A 136 -8.57 15.77 3.53
N LYS A 137 -9.50 16.58 4.05
CA LYS A 137 -10.76 16.10 4.63
C LYS A 137 -11.61 15.38 3.57
N ASN A 138 -11.72 15.94 2.38
CA ASN A 138 -12.49 15.35 1.29
C ASN A 138 -11.82 14.09 0.73
N LEU A 139 -10.50 14.08 0.56
CA LEU A 139 -9.72 12.91 0.14
C LEU A 139 -9.83 11.76 1.15
N LYS A 140 -9.82 12.08 2.45
CA LYS A 140 -10.00 11.08 3.51
C LYS A 140 -11.37 10.41 3.44
N ARG A 141 -12.42 11.16 3.06
CA ARG A 141 -13.76 10.62 2.75
C ARG A 141 -13.75 9.80 1.46
N LEU A 142 -13.12 10.26 0.39
CA LEU A 142 -13.06 9.50 -0.87
C LEU A 142 -12.33 8.15 -0.70
N CYS A 143 -11.29 8.09 0.13
CA CYS A 143 -10.61 6.84 0.49
C CYS A 143 -11.52 5.80 1.17
N THR A 144 -12.59 6.21 1.86
CA THR A 144 -13.50 5.27 2.53
C THR A 144 -14.59 4.74 1.60
N PHE A 145 -14.98 5.50 0.57
CA PHE A 145 -16.10 5.15 -0.30
C PHE A 145 -15.71 4.37 -1.57
N SER A 146 -14.57 4.69 -2.20
CA SER A 146 -14.21 4.10 -3.49
C SER A 146 -13.04 3.12 -3.35
N GLN A 147 -13.29 1.84 -3.62
CA GLN A 147 -12.26 0.81 -3.63
C GLN A 147 -11.45 0.80 -4.93
N GLU A 148 -12.07 1.12 -6.07
CA GLU A 148 -11.42 1.16 -7.39
C GLU A 148 -10.36 2.26 -7.50
N ASN A 149 -10.67 3.48 -7.03
CA ASN A 149 -9.76 4.63 -7.09
C ASN A 149 -9.00 4.87 -5.79
N LYS A 150 -9.02 3.90 -4.86
CA LYS A 150 -8.41 4.05 -3.53
C LYS A 150 -6.95 4.47 -3.60
N SER A 151 -6.16 3.83 -4.48
CA SER A 151 -4.74 4.11 -4.70
C SER A 151 -4.47 5.56 -5.10
N LYS A 152 -5.29 6.11 -6.00
CA LYS A 152 -5.20 7.51 -6.45
C LYS A 152 -5.51 8.46 -5.30
N TRP A 153 -6.55 8.18 -4.52
CA TRP A 153 -6.92 9.02 -3.38
C TRP A 153 -5.88 8.96 -2.25
N THR A 154 -5.30 7.79 -1.98
CA THR A 154 -4.23 7.65 -0.97
C THR A 154 -2.97 8.39 -1.38
N PHE A 155 -2.56 8.29 -2.65
CA PHE A 155 -1.46 9.07 -3.23
C PHE A 155 -1.70 10.57 -3.09
N LEU A 156 -2.86 11.05 -3.55
CA LEU A 156 -3.25 12.46 -3.49
C LEU A 156 -3.25 12.98 -2.06
N ARG A 157 -3.72 12.18 -1.12
CA ARG A 157 -3.74 12.54 0.29
C ARG A 157 -2.33 12.71 0.84
N LEU A 158 -1.42 11.79 0.52
CA LEU A 158 -0.02 11.91 0.94
C LEU A 158 0.63 13.14 0.29
N TYR A 159 0.43 13.34 -1.02
CA TYR A 159 0.97 14.49 -1.74
C TYR A 159 0.49 15.83 -1.16
N CYS A 160 -0.82 16.03 -1.04
CA CYS A 160 -1.38 17.26 -0.44
C CYS A 160 -0.95 17.43 1.03
N SER A 161 -0.77 16.34 1.78
CA SER A 161 -0.26 16.40 3.16
C SER A 161 1.19 16.88 3.22
N THR A 162 2.05 16.34 2.36
CA THR A 162 3.46 16.77 2.25
C THR A 162 3.57 18.23 1.84
N LEU A 163 2.76 18.69 0.88
CA LEU A 163 2.71 20.11 0.50
C LEU A 163 2.24 21.01 1.65
N LEU A 164 1.21 20.61 2.39
CA LEU A 164 0.71 21.37 3.53
C LEU A 164 1.78 21.49 4.62
N GLN A 165 2.40 20.37 5.00
CA GLN A 165 3.47 20.34 5.99
C GLN A 165 4.67 21.21 5.54
N PHE A 166 5.06 21.11 4.27
CA PHE A 166 6.13 21.92 3.70
C PHE A 166 5.83 23.43 3.81
N HIS A 167 4.63 23.86 3.43
CA HIS A 167 4.24 25.26 3.55
C HIS A 167 4.17 25.73 5.01
N GLN A 168 3.64 24.91 5.92
CA GLN A 168 3.61 25.22 7.36
C GLN A 168 5.01 25.41 7.95
N ILE A 169 5.95 24.54 7.56
CA ILE A 169 7.34 24.61 7.99
C ILE A 169 8.01 25.88 7.46
N LEU A 170 7.79 26.22 6.18
CA LEU A 170 8.31 27.46 5.59
C LEU A 170 7.74 28.70 6.27
N THR A 171 6.44 28.75 6.59
CA THR A 171 5.87 29.88 7.34
C THR A 171 6.46 29.98 8.73
N SER A 172 6.57 28.86 9.46
CA SER A 172 7.13 28.87 10.81
C SER A 172 8.58 29.34 10.87
N TYR A 173 9.39 29.02 9.85
CA TYR A 173 10.80 29.38 9.81
C TYR A 173 11.04 30.81 9.33
N LYS A 174 10.19 31.35 8.44
CA LYS A 174 10.30 32.77 8.00
C LYS A 174 10.03 33.74 9.14
N ASP A 175 9.15 33.38 10.07
CA ASP A 175 8.81 34.20 11.23
C ASP A 175 9.88 34.11 12.34
N THR A 176 10.72 33.07 12.31
CA THR A 176 11.87 32.88 13.21
C THR A 176 13.16 33.04 12.41
N LEU A 177 13.64 34.27 12.18
CA LEU A 177 15.05 34.50 11.84
C LEU A 177 15.82 34.62 13.15
N PRO A 178 16.52 33.59 13.65
CA PRO A 178 17.29 33.71 14.87
C PRO A 178 18.74 33.96 14.45
N SER A 179 19.26 35.11 14.83
CA SER A 179 20.67 35.47 14.74
C SER A 179 21.58 34.60 15.64
N ASN A 180 21.11 33.47 16.19
CA ASN A 180 21.91 32.48 16.91
C ASN A 180 21.27 31.08 16.85
N VAL A 181 22.07 30.07 16.48
CA VAL A 181 21.70 28.65 16.41
C VAL A 181 21.41 28.12 17.82
N THR A 182 20.14 27.97 18.20
CA THR A 182 19.77 27.40 19.50
C THR A 182 18.46 26.60 19.37
N ASN A 183 18.55 25.28 19.27
CA ASN A 183 17.45 24.28 19.30
C ASN A 183 16.42 24.27 18.16
N ASP A 184 15.99 25.42 17.62
CA ASP A 184 14.94 25.49 16.58
C ASP A 184 15.38 24.87 15.25
N ASP A 185 16.67 24.99 14.91
CA ASP A 185 17.25 24.40 13.69
C ASP A 185 17.22 22.86 13.72
N HIS A 186 17.36 22.23 14.90
CA HIS A 186 17.31 20.78 15.00
C HIS A 186 15.91 20.24 14.74
N LEU A 187 14.87 20.90 15.30
CA LEU A 187 13.48 20.54 15.05
C LEU A 187 13.10 20.79 13.59
N PHE A 188 13.56 21.90 13.00
CA PHE A 188 13.39 22.21 11.58
C PHE A 188 14.01 21.13 10.68
N VAL A 189 15.26 20.73 10.94
CA VAL A 189 15.95 19.65 10.24
C VAL A 189 15.20 18.33 10.36
N GLN A 190 14.69 17.99 11.56
CA GLN A 190 13.91 16.77 11.76
C GLN A 190 12.64 16.77 10.91
N LYS A 191 11.88 17.87 10.92
CA LYS A 191 10.67 18.03 10.11
C LYS A 191 10.95 17.97 8.61
N LEU A 192 12.04 18.60 8.14
CA LEU A 192 12.45 18.48 6.74
C LEU A 192 12.87 17.05 6.36
N ARG A 193 13.47 16.28 7.28
CA ARG A 193 13.82 14.87 7.04
C ARG A 193 12.59 14.01 6.87
N GLU A 194 11.57 14.24 7.70
CA GLU A 194 10.27 13.57 7.57
C GLU A 194 9.61 13.88 6.23
N LEU A 195 9.61 15.16 5.81
CA LEU A 195 9.10 15.56 4.49
C LEU A 195 9.85 14.91 3.34
N LEU A 196 11.18 14.85 3.42
CA LEU A 196 11.99 14.21 2.41
C LEU A 196 11.66 12.72 2.29
N LEU A 197 11.49 12.02 3.43
CA LEU A 197 11.06 10.62 3.45
C LEU A 197 9.68 10.44 2.81
N ASP A 198 8.71 11.32 3.11
CA ASP A 198 7.39 11.24 2.49
C ASP A 198 7.44 11.51 0.98
N SER A 199 8.35 12.38 0.51
CA SER A 199 8.60 12.58 -0.92
C SER A 199 9.18 11.34 -1.63
N PHE A 200 9.93 10.50 -0.91
CA PHE A 200 10.39 9.21 -1.42
C PHE A 200 9.27 8.17 -1.41
N LYS A 201 8.42 8.15 -0.38
CA LYS A 201 7.24 7.27 -0.34
C LYS A 201 6.32 7.48 -1.54
N LEU A 202 6.12 8.72 -1.99
CA LEU A 202 5.31 9.03 -3.17
C LEU A 202 5.80 8.36 -4.46
N ASP A 203 7.11 8.17 -4.60
CA ASP A 203 7.77 7.57 -5.77
C ASP A 203 7.86 6.03 -5.64
N ILE A 204 8.04 5.55 -4.40
CA ILE A 204 8.27 4.12 -4.11
C ILE A 204 6.97 3.34 -3.89
N LEU A 205 5.92 3.96 -3.34
CA LEU A 205 4.68 3.24 -3.04
C LEU A 205 3.65 3.30 -4.18
N TRP A 206 3.86 4.11 -5.21
CA TRP A 206 2.92 4.21 -6.33
C TRP A 206 3.64 4.19 -7.67
N ASN A 207 3.03 3.53 -8.65
CA ASN A 207 3.41 3.66 -10.06
C ASN A 207 2.82 4.97 -10.59
N VAL A 208 3.66 6.00 -10.63
CA VAL A 208 3.29 7.35 -11.03
C VAL A 208 3.71 7.58 -12.48
N GLY A 209 2.77 7.98 -13.35
CA GLY A 209 3.12 8.35 -14.73
C GLY A 209 4.02 9.58 -14.81
N ASP A 210 4.73 9.73 -15.93
CA ASP A 210 5.81 10.71 -16.11
C ASP A 210 5.45 12.14 -15.67
N LYS A 211 4.22 12.60 -15.97
CA LYS A 211 3.77 13.95 -15.61
C LYS A 211 3.71 14.16 -14.11
N MET A 212 3.13 13.21 -13.37
CA MET A 212 3.01 13.31 -11.92
C MET A 212 4.36 13.05 -11.23
N ALA A 213 5.21 12.23 -11.82
CA ALA A 213 6.57 12.02 -11.33
C ALA A 213 7.36 13.34 -11.29
N LYS A 214 7.19 14.21 -12.32
CA LYS A 214 7.79 15.56 -12.34
C LYS A 214 7.42 16.39 -11.10
N PHE A 215 6.15 16.39 -10.70
CA PHE A 215 5.69 17.15 -9.53
C PHE A 215 6.31 16.63 -8.22
N VAL A 216 6.49 15.31 -8.10
CA VAL A 216 7.17 14.70 -6.96
C VAL A 216 8.66 15.08 -6.94
N TYR A 217 9.33 15.07 -8.10
CA TYR A 217 10.72 15.51 -8.21
C TYR A 217 10.91 17.00 -7.93
N ALA A 218 10.03 17.86 -8.43
CA ALA A 218 10.04 19.29 -8.15
C ALA A 218 9.88 19.57 -6.65
N LEU A 219 8.95 18.87 -5.98
CA LEU A 219 8.78 18.94 -4.53
C LEU A 219 10.06 18.50 -3.79
N ARG A 220 10.68 17.39 -4.21
CA ARG A 220 11.90 16.85 -3.60
C ARG A 220 13.10 17.79 -3.76
N LEU A 221 13.28 18.40 -4.93
CA LEU A 221 14.31 19.42 -5.13
C LEU A 221 14.04 20.65 -4.26
N ARG A 222 12.79 21.13 -4.24
CA ARG A 222 12.42 22.30 -3.45
C ARG A 222 12.71 22.10 -1.96
N ILE A 223 12.47 20.90 -1.43
CA ILE A 223 12.85 20.49 -0.06
C ILE A 223 14.37 20.43 0.10
N SER A 224 15.10 19.89 -0.89
CA SER A 224 16.56 19.77 -0.87
C SER A 224 17.26 21.15 -0.87
N VAL A 225 16.70 22.14 -1.58
CA VAL A 225 17.19 23.53 -1.54
C VAL A 225 17.07 24.13 -0.13
N GLU A 226 16.01 23.82 0.61
CA GLU A 226 15.90 24.30 2.00
C GLU A 226 16.93 23.63 2.92
N PHE A 227 17.30 22.37 2.67
CA PHE A 227 18.43 21.74 3.36
C PHE A 227 19.78 22.40 3.05
N LEU A 228 19.99 22.86 1.82
CA LEU A 228 21.22 23.57 1.45
C LEU A 228 21.41 24.87 2.21
N LYS A 229 20.33 25.63 2.46
CA LYS A 229 20.40 26.90 3.21
C LYS A 229 20.95 26.73 4.63
N LEU A 230 20.92 25.52 5.17
CA LEU A 230 21.49 25.18 6.47
C LEU A 230 23.02 24.95 6.41
N ASN A 231 23.66 25.17 5.24
CA ASN A 231 25.10 25.23 5.00
C ASN A 231 25.92 24.07 5.62
N SER A 232 25.56 22.82 5.30
CA SER A 232 26.35 21.64 5.68
C SER A 232 26.79 20.83 4.46
N ILE A 233 28.06 20.39 4.44
CA ILE A 233 28.64 19.50 3.41
C ILE A 233 27.75 18.27 3.13
N LYS A 234 27.07 17.74 4.16
CA LYS A 234 26.16 16.59 4.00
C LYS A 234 24.96 16.90 3.11
N TYR A 235 24.44 18.12 3.20
CA TYR A 235 23.26 18.56 2.46
C TYR A 235 23.61 18.98 1.03
N GLU A 236 24.84 19.46 0.81
CA GLU A 236 25.40 19.70 -0.53
C GLU A 236 25.47 18.41 -1.34
N ILE A 237 26.02 17.34 -0.76
CA ILE A 237 26.05 16.02 -1.38
C ILE A 237 24.64 15.50 -1.67
N LEU A 238 23.69 15.70 -0.75
CA LEU A 238 22.29 15.31 -0.96
C LEU A 238 21.72 16.02 -2.20
N TYR A 239 21.92 17.34 -2.26
CA TYR A 239 21.40 18.17 -3.33
C TYR A 239 22.00 17.81 -4.69
N ASP A 240 23.32 17.64 -4.79
CA ASP A 240 23.97 17.27 -6.04
C ASP A 240 23.47 15.93 -6.56
N LYS A 241 23.21 14.97 -5.66
CA LYS A 241 22.67 13.67 -6.03
C LYS A 241 21.19 13.73 -6.41
N THR A 242 20.36 14.49 -5.69
CA THR A 242 18.95 14.69 -6.11
C THR A 242 18.87 15.42 -7.44
N LEU A 243 19.75 16.39 -7.67
CA LEU A 243 19.89 17.11 -8.92
C LEU A 243 20.38 16.19 -10.05
N SER A 244 21.37 15.33 -9.81
CA SER A 244 21.85 14.35 -10.80
C SER A 244 20.77 13.32 -11.15
N ALA A 245 20.08 12.78 -10.14
CA ALA A 245 18.95 11.88 -10.34
C ALA A 245 17.80 12.56 -11.09
N MET A 246 17.51 13.83 -10.77
CA MET A 246 16.56 14.65 -11.52
C MET A 246 17.05 14.82 -12.96
N LYS A 247 18.28 15.28 -13.23
CA LYS A 247 18.82 15.44 -14.59
C LYS A 247 18.72 14.15 -15.40
N LYS A 248 19.05 13.01 -14.80
CA LYS A 248 18.95 11.69 -15.46
C LYS A 248 17.51 11.39 -15.87
N LYS A 249 16.53 11.57 -14.97
CA LYS A 249 15.11 11.33 -15.29
C LYS A 249 14.46 12.45 -16.12
N CYS A 250 14.92 13.69 -15.98
CA CYS A 250 14.33 14.85 -16.63
C CYS A 250 14.89 15.10 -18.04
N ASN A 251 16.12 14.69 -18.36
CA ASN A 251 16.62 14.71 -19.74
C ASN A 251 15.77 13.83 -20.68
N GLU A 252 15.01 12.90 -20.14
CA GLU A 252 14.04 12.08 -20.88
C GLU A 252 12.61 12.67 -20.87
N ILE A 253 12.31 13.61 -19.96
CA ILE A 253 10.93 13.89 -19.51
C ILE A 253 10.55 15.39 -19.46
N VAL A 254 11.45 16.38 -19.34
CA VAL A 254 11.12 17.82 -19.12
C VAL A 254 11.98 18.80 -19.94
N ASP A 255 11.36 19.72 -20.67
CA ASP A 255 11.98 20.98 -21.11
C ASP A 255 12.10 21.93 -19.91
N PHE A 256 13.31 22.14 -19.41
CA PHE A 256 13.59 23.04 -18.28
C PHE A 256 13.41 24.53 -18.64
N GLY A 257 13.21 24.86 -19.92
CA GLY A 257 13.24 26.23 -20.44
C GLY A 257 14.67 26.75 -20.57
N GLU A 258 14.87 27.74 -21.45
CA GLU A 258 16.20 28.25 -21.82
C GLU A 258 16.97 28.92 -20.67
N ASN A 259 16.29 29.33 -19.60
CA ASN A 259 16.85 30.11 -18.48
C ASN A 259 17.14 29.29 -17.21
N PHE A 260 16.93 27.96 -17.22
CA PHE A 260 17.18 27.13 -16.06
C PHE A 260 18.67 26.83 -15.90
N ASN A 261 19.28 27.36 -14.84
CA ASN A 261 20.64 26.99 -14.47
C ASN A 261 20.61 25.92 -13.38
N PRO A 262 20.90 24.64 -13.69
CA PRO A 262 20.87 23.59 -12.70
C PRO A 262 21.98 23.73 -11.64
N GLY A 263 23.01 24.55 -11.88
CA GLY A 263 24.06 24.81 -10.90
C GLY A 263 23.69 25.84 -9.83
N ASP A 264 22.59 26.57 -10.01
CA ASP A 264 22.18 27.64 -9.10
C ASP A 264 20.95 27.25 -8.26
N PRO A 265 21.09 27.11 -6.93
CA PRO A 265 19.98 26.83 -6.02
C PRO A 265 18.82 27.83 -6.09
N ILE A 266 19.09 29.09 -6.47
CA ILE A 266 18.05 30.13 -6.58
C ILE A 266 17.21 29.88 -7.84
N SER A 267 17.86 29.65 -8.99
CA SER A 267 17.17 29.26 -10.23
C SER A 267 16.29 28.02 -10.04
N ILE A 268 16.79 27.01 -9.31
CA ILE A 268 16.04 25.78 -9.01
C ILE A 268 14.85 26.03 -8.09
N LYS A 269 15.02 26.91 -7.08
CA LYS A 269 13.94 27.29 -6.18
C LYS A 269 12.80 27.95 -6.95
N ASP A 270 13.11 28.93 -7.77
CA ASP A 270 12.11 29.74 -8.47
C ASP A 270 11.38 28.90 -9.53
N TRP A 271 12.11 28.07 -10.29
CA TRP A 271 11.51 27.08 -11.19
C TRP A 271 10.57 26.11 -10.44
N ALA A 272 10.99 25.59 -9.29
CA ALA A 272 10.19 24.63 -8.54
C ALA A 272 8.93 25.27 -7.93
N ASP A 273 9.02 26.51 -7.44
CA ASP A 273 7.88 27.27 -6.92
C ASP A 273 6.86 27.54 -8.05
N ASP A 274 7.34 27.93 -9.25
CA ASP A 274 6.50 28.12 -10.43
C ASP A 274 5.85 26.81 -10.90
N PHE A 275 6.64 25.72 -10.98
CA PHE A 275 6.13 24.43 -11.41
C PHE A 275 5.09 23.86 -10.44
N LEU A 276 5.31 23.98 -9.12
CA LEU A 276 4.38 23.53 -8.09
C LEU A 276 3.11 24.41 -7.99
N SER A 277 3.12 25.62 -8.57
CA SER A 277 1.91 26.45 -8.72
C SER A 277 1.00 25.97 -9.86
N SER A 278 1.55 25.20 -10.80
CA SER A 278 0.79 24.63 -11.92
C SER A 278 -0.12 23.48 -11.47
N THR A 279 -1.23 23.26 -12.18
CA THR A 279 -2.23 22.25 -11.78
C THR A 279 -1.78 20.84 -12.21
N PRO A 280 -1.58 19.88 -11.29
CA PRO A 280 -1.20 18.53 -11.67
C PRO A 280 -2.39 17.78 -12.28
N LYS A 281 -2.14 17.00 -13.34
CA LYS A 281 -3.16 16.09 -13.90
C LYS A 281 -3.09 14.75 -13.18
N PHE A 282 -3.98 14.55 -12.22
CA PHE A 282 -3.97 13.40 -11.31
C PHE A 282 -4.46 12.08 -11.93
N ASN A 283 -4.80 12.04 -13.22
CA ASN A 283 -5.30 10.83 -13.87
C ASN A 283 -4.21 9.78 -14.15
N ASP A 284 -2.94 10.16 -14.02
CA ASP A 284 -1.79 9.33 -14.38
C ASP A 284 -1.27 8.46 -13.21
N VAL A 285 -1.97 8.40 -12.07
CA VAL A 285 -1.61 7.52 -10.94
C VAL A 285 -2.28 6.17 -11.12
N THR A 286 -1.48 5.14 -11.38
CA THR A 286 -2.00 3.85 -11.85
C THR A 286 -2.33 2.90 -10.71
N LYS A 287 -1.31 2.45 -9.96
CA LYS A 287 -1.47 1.39 -8.96
C LYS A 287 -0.58 1.62 -7.74
N GLU A 288 -1.13 1.30 -6.58
CA GLU A 288 -0.39 1.30 -5.30
C GLU A 288 0.41 0.00 -5.19
N ARG A 289 1.68 0.11 -4.82
CA ARG A 289 2.55 -1.02 -4.53
C ARG A 289 2.25 -1.50 -3.13
N THR A 290 1.83 -2.75 -3.01
CA THR A 290 1.45 -3.34 -1.72
C THR A 290 2.17 -4.64 -1.51
N ALA A 291 2.64 -4.87 -0.28
CA ALA A 291 3.20 -6.13 0.15
C ALA A 291 2.31 -6.72 1.26
N ILE A 292 2.09 -8.04 1.23
CA ILE A 292 1.31 -8.74 2.24
C ILE A 292 2.11 -9.96 2.68
N VAL A 293 2.46 -10.00 3.97
CA VAL A 293 3.14 -11.16 4.57
C VAL A 293 2.11 -12.27 4.79
N ILE A 294 2.40 -13.46 4.28
CA ILE A 294 1.61 -14.68 4.50
C ILE A 294 2.26 -15.53 5.57
N GLU A 295 3.58 -15.67 5.51
CA GLU A 295 4.38 -16.39 6.49
C GLU A 295 5.52 -15.47 6.95
N PRO A 296 5.82 -15.39 8.25
CA PRO A 296 5.18 -16.11 9.35
C PRO A 296 3.73 -15.66 9.61
N ASP A 297 2.91 -16.56 10.14
CA ASP A 297 1.52 -16.27 10.50
C ASP A 297 1.47 -15.46 11.80
N ARG A 298 0.67 -14.38 11.80
CA ARG A 298 0.52 -13.45 12.93
C ARG A 298 -0.06 -14.12 14.17
N ASN A 299 -0.90 -15.14 13.99
CA ASN A 299 -1.58 -15.82 15.09
C ASN A 299 -0.79 -17.04 15.60
N ASN A 300 0.40 -17.29 15.06
CA ASN A 300 1.17 -18.46 15.43
C ASN A 300 1.88 -18.24 16.77
N GLU A 301 1.40 -18.91 17.83
CA GLU A 301 2.02 -18.85 19.15
C GLU A 301 3.22 -19.79 19.32
N ARG A 302 3.59 -20.53 18.28
CA ARG A 302 4.69 -21.50 18.34
C ARG A 302 6.00 -20.82 18.68
N ILE A 303 6.64 -21.31 19.73
CA ILE A 303 7.96 -20.85 20.17
C ILE A 303 9.04 -21.55 19.35
N LEU A 304 9.81 -20.78 18.59
CA LEU A 304 10.96 -21.28 17.86
C LEU A 304 12.19 -21.33 18.77
N ARG A 305 12.65 -22.56 19.08
CA ARG A 305 13.82 -22.80 19.93
C ARG A 305 15.02 -23.11 19.07
N PHE A 306 16.14 -22.44 19.31
CA PHE A 306 17.40 -22.66 18.61
C PHE A 306 18.57 -22.45 19.56
N HIS A 307 19.77 -22.87 19.18
CA HIS A 307 20.96 -22.60 19.99
C HIS A 307 21.44 -21.17 19.74
N ALA A 308 21.81 -20.48 20.82
CA ALA A 308 22.50 -19.20 20.75
C ALA A 308 23.77 -19.32 19.91
N ASP A 309 24.16 -18.21 19.28
CA ASP A 309 25.29 -18.11 18.36
C ASP A 309 25.17 -18.92 17.05
N LEU A 310 24.06 -19.63 16.84
CA LEU A 310 23.70 -20.22 15.55
C LEU A 310 22.59 -19.42 14.88
N ILE A 311 22.59 -19.47 13.54
CA ILE A 311 21.56 -18.85 12.72
C ILE A 311 20.34 -19.76 12.72
N ALA A 312 19.19 -19.22 13.09
CA ALA A 312 17.88 -19.82 12.86
C ALA A 312 17.22 -19.20 11.64
N CYS A 313 16.51 -20.02 10.87
CA CYS A 313 15.73 -19.56 9.71
C CYS A 313 14.24 -19.56 10.05
N ILE A 314 13.56 -18.45 9.78
CA ILE A 314 12.09 -18.38 9.78
C ILE A 314 11.62 -18.25 8.34
N PRO A 315 10.73 -19.12 7.84
CA PRO A 315 10.20 -18.99 6.49
C PRO A 315 9.44 -17.66 6.36
N PHE A 316 9.77 -16.92 5.29
CA PHE A 316 9.18 -15.63 5.00
C PHE A 316 8.57 -15.64 3.60
N THR A 317 7.23 -15.68 3.54
CA THR A 317 6.48 -15.64 2.28
C THR A 317 5.69 -14.34 2.21
N CYS A 318 5.86 -13.59 1.12
CA CYS A 318 5.14 -12.33 0.89
C CYS A 318 4.55 -12.27 -0.52
N ILE A 319 3.33 -11.76 -0.67
CA ILE A 319 2.75 -11.38 -1.95
C ILE A 319 3.06 -9.90 -2.20
N LEU A 320 3.69 -9.63 -3.33
CA LEU A 320 4.00 -8.30 -3.83
C LEU A 320 3.05 -7.98 -4.98
N ARG A 321 2.46 -6.77 -4.97
CA ARG A 321 1.61 -6.28 -6.06
C ARG A 321 2.19 -5.00 -6.65
N ASN A 322 2.16 -4.88 -7.97
CA ASN A 322 2.53 -3.72 -8.78
C ASN A 322 4.01 -3.30 -8.68
N PHE A 323 4.91 -4.23 -8.36
CA PHE A 323 6.36 -4.01 -8.36
C PHE A 323 6.98 -4.37 -9.71
N GLU A 324 7.94 -3.57 -10.16
CA GLU A 324 8.77 -3.86 -11.34
C GLU A 324 10.00 -4.71 -10.95
N GLU A 325 10.54 -5.47 -11.90
CA GLU A 325 11.68 -6.38 -11.65
C GLU A 325 12.95 -5.65 -11.18
N SER A 326 13.21 -4.46 -11.73
CA SER A 326 14.35 -3.61 -11.35
C SER A 326 14.29 -3.15 -9.88
N GLU A 327 13.08 -3.03 -9.33
CA GLU A 327 12.83 -2.55 -7.97
C GLU A 327 12.98 -3.66 -6.92
N LEU A 328 12.84 -4.92 -7.33
CA LEU A 328 12.91 -6.08 -6.43
C LEU A 328 14.28 -6.22 -5.75
N GLU A 329 15.35 -5.73 -6.38
CA GLU A 329 16.70 -5.77 -5.81
C GLU A 329 16.87 -4.90 -4.55
N ASN A 330 16.01 -3.90 -4.39
CA ASN A 330 16.03 -2.98 -3.26
C ASN A 330 15.20 -3.48 -2.07
N LEU A 331 14.44 -4.56 -2.24
CA LEU A 331 13.67 -5.17 -1.15
C LEU A 331 14.58 -5.83 -0.12
N ARG A 332 14.28 -5.61 1.16
CA ARG A 332 14.99 -6.17 2.30
C ARG A 332 14.01 -6.75 3.32
N ILE A 333 14.40 -7.86 3.96
CA ILE A 333 13.69 -8.36 5.12
C ILE A 333 14.26 -7.66 6.35
N ARG A 334 13.40 -6.96 7.08
CA ARG A 334 13.74 -6.34 8.37
C ARG A 334 13.43 -7.31 9.49
N VAL A 335 14.39 -7.50 10.38
CA VAL A 335 14.24 -8.26 11.62
C VAL A 335 14.60 -7.37 12.79
N THR A 336 13.63 -7.07 13.64
CA THR A 336 13.79 -6.23 14.83
C THR A 336 13.75 -7.11 16.08
N TYR A 337 14.84 -7.08 16.83
CA TYR A 337 15.04 -7.86 18.05
C TYR A 337 14.44 -7.14 19.27
N PRO A 338 14.19 -7.84 20.39
CA PRO A 338 13.72 -7.23 21.64
C PRO A 338 14.62 -6.10 22.15
N SER A 339 15.92 -6.21 21.89
CA SER A 339 16.94 -5.19 22.19
C SER A 339 16.82 -3.91 21.36
N ARG A 340 15.81 -3.80 20.48
CA ARG A 340 15.62 -2.77 19.46
C ARG A 340 16.71 -2.74 18.39
N ARG A 341 17.63 -3.70 18.40
CA ARG A 341 18.55 -3.93 17.28
C ARG A 341 17.72 -4.35 16.07
N THR A 342 18.02 -3.76 14.92
CA THR A 342 17.36 -4.10 13.66
C THR A 342 18.41 -4.59 12.67
N THR A 343 18.15 -5.70 11.98
CA THR A 343 18.97 -6.18 10.87
C THR A 343 18.17 -6.15 9.58
N LEU A 344 18.84 -5.78 8.49
CA LEU A 344 18.27 -5.74 7.14
C LEU A 344 18.95 -6.80 6.28
N GLN A 345 18.16 -7.71 5.73
CA GLN A 345 18.66 -8.87 4.99
C GLN A 345 18.39 -8.69 3.51
N ARG A 346 19.42 -8.91 2.69
CA ARG A 346 19.31 -8.84 1.22
C ARG A 346 18.55 -10.04 0.69
N ILE A 347 17.61 -9.75 -0.20
CA ILE A 347 16.84 -10.76 -0.93
C ILE A 347 17.47 -10.92 -2.30
N SER A 348 17.72 -12.17 -2.71
CA SER A 348 18.13 -12.47 -4.07
C SER A 348 16.88 -12.55 -4.94
N ALA A 349 16.60 -11.50 -5.71
CA ALA A 349 15.37 -11.40 -6.51
C ALA A 349 15.23 -12.59 -7.50
N SER A 350 16.33 -13.01 -8.12
CA SER A 350 16.36 -14.10 -9.11
C SER A 350 15.97 -15.47 -8.53
N ASN A 351 16.27 -15.73 -7.26
CA ASN A 351 16.01 -17.04 -6.65
C ASN A 351 14.73 -17.04 -5.79
N CYS A 352 14.41 -15.89 -5.18
CA CYS A 352 13.36 -15.79 -4.18
C CYS A 352 12.04 -15.28 -4.74
N VAL A 353 12.02 -14.61 -5.90
CA VAL A 353 10.80 -14.03 -6.45
C VAL A 353 10.31 -14.85 -7.64
N LYS A 354 9.03 -15.23 -7.59
CA LYS A 354 8.33 -15.90 -8.69
C LYS A 354 7.15 -15.05 -9.13
N ARG A 355 7.02 -14.81 -10.43
CA ARG A 355 5.87 -14.11 -11.02
C ARG A 355 4.65 -15.02 -11.01
N ILE A 356 3.53 -14.55 -10.45
CA ILE A 356 2.23 -15.26 -10.45
C ILE A 356 1.35 -14.72 -11.57
N SER A 357 1.28 -13.39 -11.70
CA SER A 357 0.57 -12.71 -12.78
C SER A 357 1.34 -11.45 -13.20
N ASP A 358 0.82 -10.71 -14.18
CA ASP A 358 1.57 -9.56 -14.71
C ASP A 358 1.93 -8.51 -13.66
N ASP A 359 1.04 -8.27 -12.71
CA ASP A 359 1.22 -7.32 -11.62
C ASP A 359 1.53 -7.96 -10.26
N THR A 360 1.56 -9.30 -10.16
CA THR A 360 1.70 -9.97 -8.85
C THR A 360 2.88 -10.92 -8.82
N HIS A 361 3.71 -10.75 -7.80
CA HIS A 361 4.90 -11.55 -7.55
C HIS A 361 4.80 -12.18 -6.18
N ARG A 362 5.29 -13.41 -6.04
CA ARG A 362 5.44 -14.08 -4.76
C ARG A 362 6.91 -14.17 -4.40
N LEU A 363 7.23 -13.57 -3.27
CA LEU A 363 8.53 -13.63 -2.64
C LEU A 363 8.53 -14.79 -1.63
N ARG A 364 9.46 -15.72 -1.79
CA ARG A 364 9.75 -16.79 -0.83
C ARG A 364 11.21 -16.66 -0.42
N GLY A 365 11.42 -16.34 0.84
CA GLY A 365 12.73 -16.24 1.45
C GLY A 365 12.74 -16.82 2.86
N GLU A 366 13.86 -16.65 3.53
CA GLU A 366 14.03 -17.00 4.93
C GLU A 366 14.56 -15.77 5.66
N ALA A 367 13.93 -15.45 6.79
CA ALA A 367 14.42 -14.45 7.72
C ALA A 367 15.41 -15.12 8.66
N PHE A 368 16.66 -14.70 8.61
CA PHE A 368 17.73 -15.22 9.45
C PHE A 368 17.75 -14.52 10.81
N ILE A 369 17.74 -15.28 11.89
CA ILE A 369 17.80 -14.77 13.25
C ILE A 369 19.07 -15.31 13.91
N ALA A 370 19.87 -14.41 14.46
CA ALA A 370 21.06 -14.76 15.21
C ALA A 370 21.21 -13.77 16.37
N ASP A 371 21.16 -14.29 17.58
CA ASP A 371 21.37 -13.51 18.80
C ASP A 371 22.01 -14.39 19.89
N ASN A 372 22.47 -13.73 20.95
CA ASN A 372 23.03 -14.38 22.13
C ASN A 372 21.94 -15.12 22.92
N VAL A 373 22.33 -15.87 23.95
CA VAL A 373 21.40 -16.56 24.86
C VAL A 373 20.43 -15.57 25.50
N TRP A 374 19.14 -15.91 25.52
CA TRP A 374 18.11 -15.14 26.23
C TRP A 374 17.69 -15.85 27.52
N THR A 375 17.29 -15.06 28.52
CA THR A 375 16.69 -15.59 29.75
C THR A 375 15.32 -16.17 29.47
N ASP A 376 14.51 -15.45 28.69
CA ASP A 376 13.11 -15.73 28.44
C ASP A 376 12.75 -15.73 26.96
N VAL A 377 11.64 -16.38 26.65
CA VAL A 377 11.03 -16.33 25.31
C VAL A 377 10.61 -14.90 25.03
N SER A 378 11.06 -14.34 23.90
CA SER A 378 10.71 -12.99 23.48
C SER A 378 10.28 -12.97 22.02
N SER A 379 9.60 -11.88 21.63
CA SER A 379 9.12 -11.74 20.26
C SER A 379 10.12 -10.97 19.39
N VAL A 380 10.30 -11.45 18.17
CA VAL A 380 11.06 -10.80 17.10
C VAL A 380 10.09 -10.32 16.04
N ASP A 381 10.21 -9.06 15.64
CA ASP A 381 9.33 -8.46 14.64
C ASP A 381 9.97 -8.54 13.25
N ILE A 382 9.27 -9.16 12.31
CA ILE A 382 9.76 -9.41 10.95
C ILE A 382 8.85 -8.67 9.97
N GLY A 383 9.42 -7.95 9.01
CA GLY A 383 8.65 -7.25 7.98
C GLY A 383 9.43 -7.04 6.70
N LEU A 384 8.73 -6.65 5.64
CA LEU A 384 9.36 -6.29 4.38
C LEU A 384 9.53 -4.77 4.28
N VAL A 385 10.72 -4.35 3.89
CA VAL A 385 11.06 -2.94 3.72
C VAL A 385 11.72 -2.69 2.38
N TYR A 386 11.52 -1.49 1.85
CA TYR A 386 12.20 -1.02 0.66
C TYR A 386 13.44 -0.23 1.08
N SER A 387 14.63 -0.70 0.72
CA SER A 387 15.87 0.04 0.97
C SER A 387 15.93 1.25 0.05
N LEU A 388 16.17 2.42 0.61
CA LEU A 388 16.51 3.59 -0.19
C LEU A 388 17.89 3.38 -0.83
N PRO A 389 18.17 3.97 -2.01
CA PRO A 389 19.49 3.94 -2.59
C PRO A 389 20.54 4.46 -1.59
N ASN A 390 21.68 3.75 -1.48
CA ASN A 390 22.76 4.01 -0.51
C ASN A 390 23.20 5.48 -0.43
N ASP A 391 23.00 6.21 -1.52
CA ASP A 391 23.36 7.60 -1.67
C ASP A 391 22.63 8.58 -0.76
N TYR A 392 21.41 8.25 -0.35
CA TYR A 392 20.58 9.06 0.56
C TYR A 392 20.75 8.66 2.02
N CYS A 393 21.44 7.55 2.29
CA CYS A 393 21.58 6.97 3.62
C CYS A 393 22.44 7.84 4.56
N ASN A 394 23.40 8.60 4.03
CA ASN A 394 24.32 9.40 4.87
C ASN A 394 23.66 10.56 5.63
N ILE A 395 22.41 10.92 5.28
CA ILE A 395 21.65 12.01 5.92
C ILE A 395 20.98 11.52 7.21
N TRP A 396 20.56 10.26 7.25
CA TRP A 396 19.88 9.65 8.38
C TRP A 396 20.88 8.86 9.22
N LYS A 397 21.66 9.53 10.08
CA LYS A 397 22.60 8.85 11.01
C LYS A 397 21.98 7.77 11.91
N ASN A 398 20.64 7.69 11.99
CA ASN A 398 19.89 6.74 12.80
C ASN A 398 18.97 5.88 11.92
N ASN A 399 19.42 4.67 11.56
CA ASN A 399 18.66 3.44 11.27
C ASN A 399 17.36 3.46 10.42
N SER A 400 16.96 4.54 9.76
CA SER A 400 15.77 4.59 8.89
C SER A 400 16.13 4.83 7.42
N HIS A 401 16.94 3.93 6.87
CA HIS A 401 17.30 3.90 5.44
C HIS A 401 16.28 3.18 4.57
N TYR A 402 15.07 3.00 5.08
CA TYR A 402 14.10 2.13 4.45
C TYR A 402 12.67 2.63 4.67
N ILE A 403 11.79 2.24 3.75
CA ILE A 403 10.36 2.49 3.82
C ILE A 403 9.68 1.16 4.14
N ASP A 404 8.87 1.15 5.18
CA ASP A 404 8.08 -0.01 5.54
C ASP A 404 7.01 -0.27 4.49
N LEU A 405 7.05 -1.46 3.88
CA LEU A 405 6.05 -1.91 2.90
C LEU A 405 4.96 -2.75 3.55
N THR A 406 5.25 -3.35 4.70
CA THR A 406 4.34 -4.20 5.46
C THR A 406 4.34 -3.82 6.92
N GLU A 407 3.20 -4.04 7.57
CA GLU A 407 3.19 -4.21 9.01
C GLU A 407 4.08 -5.40 9.41
N THR A 408 4.71 -5.31 10.58
CA THR A 408 5.57 -6.37 11.10
C THR A 408 4.75 -7.50 11.68
N VAL A 409 5.24 -8.72 11.51
CA VAL A 409 4.72 -9.92 12.15
C VAL A 409 5.64 -10.29 13.31
N SER A 410 5.06 -10.48 14.49
CA SER A 410 5.80 -10.82 15.70
C SER A 410 5.88 -12.33 15.86
N CYS A 411 7.08 -12.87 16.04
CA CYS A 411 7.34 -14.31 16.20
C CYS A 411 8.00 -14.60 17.54
N LYS A 412 7.48 -15.56 18.31
CA LYS A 412 8.05 -15.96 19.60
C LYS A 412 9.27 -16.86 19.38
N VAL A 413 10.41 -16.43 19.91
CA VAL A 413 11.72 -17.03 19.66
C VAL A 413 12.47 -17.22 20.99
N TYR A 414 13.28 -18.29 21.10
CA TYR A 414 14.06 -18.59 22.29
C TYR A 414 15.44 -19.21 21.97
N PRO A 415 16.52 -18.39 21.97
CA PRO A 415 17.89 -18.85 21.86
C PRO A 415 18.37 -19.44 23.19
N LYS A 416 18.66 -20.74 23.21
CA LYS A 416 19.18 -21.47 24.37
C LYS A 416 20.70 -21.59 24.34
N ALA A 417 21.32 -21.61 25.51
CA ALA A 417 22.73 -21.97 25.65
C ALA A 417 23.00 -23.37 25.08
N ARG A 418 24.21 -23.57 24.54
CA ARG A 418 24.71 -24.88 24.15
C ARG A 418 25.10 -25.62 25.44
N CYS A 419 24.39 -26.70 25.76
CA CYS A 419 24.73 -27.57 26.88
C CYS A 419 25.92 -28.47 26.53
#